data_AF-A0A3D4HYT1-F1
#
_entry.id   AF-A0A3D4HYT1-F1
#
_cell.length_a   1.000
_cell.length_b   1.000
_cell.length_c   1.000
_cell.angle_alpha   90.00
_cell.angle_beta   90.00
_cell.angle_gamma   90.00
#
_symmetry.space_group_name_H-M   'P 1'
#
loop_
_entity.id
_entity.type
_entity.pdbx_description
1 polymer ?
#
loop_
_entity_poly.entity_id
_entity_poly.type
_entity_poly.pdbx_seq_one_letter_code
_entity_poly.pdbx_strand_id
1 'polypeptide(L)'
;MLESFGHRLVVDNTIPDVFFADQKPSKKGTRVIFSINSRSKRHLSDVFEKFQSGPGQYDFDRTEIQVRLFTLGTIYISRSQARRILLGLDKFKSIILDFDRVPTVGQAFADEIFRVFKNAHPDISIQPINMNESVKFMIERVAKQ
;
A
#
# COMPACT_ATOMS: atom_id res chain seq x y z
N MET A 1 -14.01 -0.40 -8.45
CA MET A 1 -14.57 0.72 -7.65
C MET A 1 -15.34 0.17 -6.47
N LEU A 2 -15.17 0.75 -5.29
CA LEU A 2 -15.88 0.44 -4.07
C LEU A 2 -16.49 1.73 -3.51
N GLU A 3 -17.76 1.71 -3.14
CA GLU A 3 -18.43 2.79 -2.42
C GLU A 3 -18.97 2.25 -1.11
N SER A 4 -18.61 2.89 0.00
CA SER A 4 -19.07 2.52 1.33
C SER A 4 -19.07 3.74 2.25
N PHE A 5 -20.14 3.90 3.03
CA PHE A 5 -20.23 4.88 4.12
C PHE A 5 -19.77 6.30 3.77
N GLY A 6 -20.17 6.81 2.60
CA GLY A 6 -19.79 8.17 2.17
C GLY A 6 -18.38 8.29 1.57
N HIS A 7 -17.68 7.18 1.34
CA HIS A 7 -16.40 7.15 0.66
C HIS A 7 -16.46 6.33 -0.64
N ARG A 8 -15.63 6.70 -1.60
CA ARG A 8 -15.43 6.00 -2.87
C ARG A 8 -13.94 5.72 -3.07
N LEU A 9 -13.60 4.47 -3.31
CA LEU A 9 -12.30 3.99 -3.75
C LEU A 9 -12.38 3.53 -5.21
N VAL A 10 -11.56 4.10 -6.08
CA VAL A 10 -11.40 3.67 -7.47
C VAL A 10 -9.97 3.21 -7.67
N VAL A 11 -9.78 1.95 -8.02
CA VAL A 11 -8.50 1.42 -8.51
C VAL A 11 -8.63 1.34 -10.03
N ASP A 12 -7.88 2.18 -10.75
CA ASP A 12 -7.92 2.27 -12.21
C ASP A 12 -6.61 1.76 -12.83
N ASN A 13 -6.68 0.60 -13.47
CA ASN A 13 -5.52 -0.05 -14.11
C ASN A 13 -5.21 0.48 -15.52
N THR A 14 -5.93 1.50 -16.00
CA THR A 14 -5.70 2.18 -17.28
C THR A 14 -4.96 3.51 -17.11
N ILE A 15 -5.22 4.24 -16.02
CA ILE A 15 -4.52 5.47 -15.60
C ILE A 15 -3.38 5.17 -14.58
N PRO A 16 -2.99 3.89 -14.48
CA PRO A 16 -2.42 3.24 -13.27
C PRO A 16 -2.45 4.08 -11.98
N ASP A 17 -3.63 4.40 -11.47
CA ASP A 17 -3.77 5.24 -10.27
C ASP A 17 -4.91 4.76 -9.35
N VAL A 18 -4.84 5.16 -8.08
CA VAL A 18 -5.84 4.87 -7.06
C VAL A 18 -6.42 6.17 -6.53
N PHE A 19 -7.73 6.32 -6.67
CA PHE A 19 -8.47 7.49 -6.23
C PHE A 19 -9.30 7.16 -5.00
N PHE A 20 -9.22 8.01 -3.99
CA PHE A 20 -10.08 7.95 -2.82
C PHE A 20 -10.73 9.31 -2.61
N ALA A 21 -12.05 9.33 -2.45
CA ALA A 21 -12.79 10.58 -2.31
C ALA A 21 -14.01 10.41 -1.40
N ASP A 22 -14.39 11.51 -0.75
CA ASP A 22 -15.69 11.61 -0.10
C ASP A 22 -16.79 11.76 -1.16
N GLN A 23 -17.94 11.14 -0.89
CA GLN A 23 -19.09 11.14 -1.77
C GLN A 23 -20.35 11.26 -0.91
N LYS A 24 -21.33 12.04 -1.39
CA LYS A 24 -22.65 12.03 -0.76
C LYS A 24 -23.19 10.59 -0.69
N PRO A 25 -23.63 10.12 0.50
CA PRO A 25 -24.19 8.79 0.65
C PRO A 25 -25.36 8.61 -0.31
N SER A 26 -25.20 7.76 -1.31
CA SER A 26 -26.24 7.56 -2.35
C SER A 26 -27.11 6.33 -2.10
N LYS A 27 -26.64 5.37 -1.28
CA LYS A 27 -27.35 4.12 -0.97
C LYS A 27 -27.03 3.64 0.45
N LYS A 28 -27.95 2.88 1.06
CA LYS A 28 -27.67 2.07 2.26
C LYS A 28 -26.88 0.82 1.83
N GLY A 29 -25.68 0.63 2.37
CA GLY A 29 -24.82 -0.53 2.12
C GLY A 29 -23.56 -0.24 1.30
N THR A 30 -22.79 -1.29 1.02
CA THR A 30 -21.54 -1.23 0.23
C THR A 30 -21.81 -1.60 -1.22
N ARG A 31 -21.36 -0.77 -2.18
CA ARG A 31 -21.40 -1.10 -3.60
C ARG A 31 -20.00 -1.42 -4.10
N VAL A 32 -19.87 -2.54 -4.82
CA VAL A 32 -18.61 -2.93 -5.49
C VAL A 32 -18.87 -3.09 -6.98
N ILE A 33 -18.02 -2.49 -7.80
CA ILE A 33 -18.06 -2.60 -9.26
C ILE A 33 -16.68 -3.04 -9.76
N PHE A 34 -16.67 -4.09 -10.57
CA PHE A 34 -15.51 -4.56 -11.31
C PHE A 34 -15.80 -4.46 -12.80
N SER A 35 -14.82 -3.98 -13.56
CA SER A 35 -14.88 -3.90 -15.02
C SER A 35 -13.65 -4.58 -15.59
N ILE A 36 -13.85 -5.43 -16.58
CA ILE A 36 -12.78 -6.13 -17.29
C ILE A 36 -12.86 -5.83 -18.78
N ASN A 37 -11.71 -5.71 -19.45
CA ASN A 37 -11.66 -5.60 -20.90
C ASN A 37 -11.51 -7.01 -21.50
N SER A 38 -12.55 -7.48 -22.19
CA SER A 38 -12.56 -8.81 -22.83
C SER A 38 -11.57 -8.96 -23.99
N ARG A 39 -11.00 -7.86 -24.50
CA ARG A 39 -9.96 -7.84 -25.54
C ARG A 39 -8.58 -7.43 -25.01
N SER A 40 -8.33 -7.67 -23.72
CA SER A 40 -7.02 -7.41 -23.11
C SER A 40 -5.92 -8.22 -23.78
N LYS A 41 -4.78 -7.57 -24.09
CA LYS A 41 -3.56 -8.24 -24.56
C LYS A 41 -2.68 -8.78 -23.42
N ARG A 42 -3.04 -8.51 -22.15
CA ARG A 42 -2.27 -8.94 -20.98
C ARG A 42 -2.33 -10.46 -20.85
N HIS A 43 -1.17 -11.11 -20.71
CA HIS A 43 -1.11 -12.53 -20.43
C HIS A 43 -1.15 -12.79 -18.91
N LEU A 44 -1.62 -13.97 -18.51
CA LEU A 44 -1.73 -14.32 -17.09
C LEU A 44 -0.34 -14.31 -16.40
N SER A 45 0.69 -14.75 -17.12
CA SER A 45 2.09 -14.70 -16.65
C SER A 45 2.50 -13.28 -16.24
N ASP A 46 2.20 -12.28 -17.08
CA ASP A 46 2.61 -10.88 -16.87
C ASP A 46 1.93 -10.27 -15.64
N VAL A 47 0.75 -10.79 -15.28
CA VAL A 47 0.03 -10.37 -14.07
C VAL A 47 0.63 -11.04 -12.84
N PHE A 48 0.92 -12.34 -12.93
CA PHE A 48 1.48 -13.11 -11.82
C PHE A 48 2.90 -12.67 -11.46
N GLU A 49 3.75 -12.46 -12.47
CA GLU A 49 5.16 -12.09 -12.30
C GLU A 49 5.33 -10.81 -11.45
N LYS A 50 4.37 -9.88 -11.52
CA LYS A 50 4.39 -8.64 -10.71
C LYS A 50 4.29 -8.90 -9.21
N PHE A 51 3.63 -9.98 -8.81
CA PHE A 51 3.38 -10.34 -7.42
C PHE A 51 4.23 -11.52 -6.93
N GLN A 52 5.23 -11.92 -7.71
CA GLN A 52 6.24 -12.91 -7.35
C GLN A 52 7.52 -12.22 -6.92
N SER A 53 8.18 -12.74 -5.88
CA SER A 53 9.46 -12.21 -5.40
C SER A 53 10.65 -12.55 -6.30
N GLY A 54 10.54 -13.55 -7.20
CA GLY A 54 11.60 -13.89 -8.15
C GLY A 54 11.16 -14.82 -9.30
N PRO A 55 11.97 -14.94 -10.37
CA PRO A 55 11.62 -15.73 -11.54
C PRO A 55 11.43 -17.22 -11.20
N GLY A 56 10.31 -17.81 -11.63
CA GLY A 56 10.02 -19.23 -11.41
C GLY A 56 9.47 -19.61 -10.03
N GLN A 57 9.25 -18.63 -9.14
CA GLN A 57 8.51 -18.82 -7.89
C GLN A 57 7.02 -18.63 -8.18
N TYR A 58 6.17 -19.64 -7.97
CA TYR A 58 4.72 -19.52 -8.21
C TYR A 58 3.94 -18.93 -7.02
N ASP A 59 4.64 -18.52 -5.96
CA ASP A 59 4.02 -17.99 -4.75
C ASP A 59 3.66 -16.51 -4.93
N PHE A 60 2.43 -16.15 -4.56
CA PHE A 60 1.99 -14.75 -4.44
C PHE A 60 2.53 -14.13 -3.15
N ASP A 61 3.85 -13.92 -3.11
CA ASP A 61 4.59 -13.52 -1.92
C ASP A 61 5.08 -12.07 -1.94
N ARG A 62 4.75 -11.31 -2.99
CA ARG A 62 4.97 -9.85 -3.06
C ARG A 62 3.65 -9.08 -3.00
N THR A 63 3.65 -8.00 -2.25
CA THR A 63 2.53 -7.04 -2.19
C THR A 63 3.03 -5.60 -2.23
N GLU A 64 2.18 -4.69 -2.72
CA GLU A 64 2.44 -3.25 -2.78
C GLU A 64 1.32 -2.48 -2.07
N ILE A 65 1.70 -1.57 -1.17
CA ILE A 65 0.78 -0.76 -0.38
C ILE A 65 0.98 0.72 -0.69
N GLN A 66 -0.10 1.36 -1.12
CA GLN A 66 -0.18 2.80 -1.38
C GLN A 66 -0.38 3.57 -0.07
N VAL A 67 0.69 4.15 0.49
CA VAL A 67 0.70 4.75 1.84
C VAL A 67 -0.13 6.03 1.91
N ARG A 68 -0.22 6.80 0.81
CA ARG A 68 -1.08 8.00 0.70
C ARG A 68 -2.57 7.76 0.96
N LEU A 69 -3.04 6.52 0.85
CA LEU A 69 -4.42 6.18 1.24
C LEU A 69 -4.65 6.33 2.75
N PHE A 70 -3.59 6.25 3.54
CA PHE A 70 -3.61 6.39 4.99
C PHE A 70 -3.33 7.83 5.47
N THR A 71 -2.93 8.75 4.56
CA THR A 71 -2.78 10.18 4.86
C THR A 71 -4.08 10.97 4.71
N LEU A 72 -5.12 10.41 4.08
CA LEU A 72 -6.39 11.09 3.86
C LEU A 72 -7.06 11.41 5.21
N GLY A 73 -7.06 12.69 5.56
CA GLY A 73 -7.63 13.23 6.81
C GLY A 73 -6.61 13.70 7.84
N THR A 74 -5.30 13.44 7.65
CA THR A 74 -4.26 13.89 8.57
C THR A 74 -2.94 14.20 7.86
N ILE A 75 -2.29 15.31 8.22
CA ILE A 75 -0.97 15.69 7.68
C ILE A 75 0.12 14.69 8.11
N TYR A 76 -0.08 14.01 9.26
CA TYR A 76 0.90 13.10 9.84
C TYR A 76 0.33 11.69 9.95
N ILE A 77 1.09 10.71 9.47
CA ILE A 77 0.76 9.31 9.68
C ILE A 77 1.23 8.86 11.07
N SER A 78 0.31 8.26 11.83
CA SER A 78 0.54 7.82 13.20
C SER A 78 0.96 6.35 13.29
N ARG A 79 1.40 5.92 14.48
CA ARG A 79 1.70 4.51 14.78
C ARG A 79 0.50 3.58 14.57
N SER A 80 -0.71 4.03 14.91
CA SER A 80 -1.91 3.20 14.71
C SER A 80 -2.21 3.00 13.23
N GLN A 81 -1.89 3.96 12.37
CA GLN A 81 -1.98 3.79 10.92
C GLN A 81 -0.90 2.82 10.40
N ALA A 82 0.34 2.88 10.91
CA ALA A 82 1.36 1.88 10.60
C ALA A 82 0.87 0.46 10.91
N ARG A 83 0.31 0.24 12.11
CA ARG A 83 -0.25 -1.07 12.48
C ARG A 83 -1.31 -1.56 11.52
N ARG A 84 -2.22 -0.67 11.08
CA ARG A 84 -3.26 -1.02 10.10
C ARG A 84 -2.68 -1.42 8.75
N ILE A 85 -1.63 -0.74 8.29
CA ILE A 85 -0.91 -1.09 7.06
C ILE A 85 -0.33 -2.49 7.16
N LEU A 86 0.26 -2.82 8.31
CA LEU A 86 0.97 -4.09 8.53
C LEU A 86 0.05 -5.30 8.76
N LEU A 87 -1.25 -5.10 8.97
CA LEU A 87 -2.19 -6.19 9.25
C LEU A 87 -2.22 -7.21 8.11
N GLY A 88 -1.87 -8.46 8.41
CA GLY A 88 -1.89 -9.57 7.46
C GLY A 88 -0.80 -9.49 6.39
N LEU A 89 0.23 -8.65 6.58
CA LEU A 89 1.39 -8.58 5.69
C LEU A 89 2.49 -9.59 6.02
N ASP A 90 2.39 -10.25 7.17
CA ASP A 90 3.31 -11.29 7.68
C ASP A 90 3.38 -12.55 6.80
N LYS A 91 2.43 -12.72 5.87
CA LYS A 91 2.39 -13.80 4.88
C LYS A 91 3.21 -13.53 3.61
N PHE A 92 3.66 -12.30 3.39
CA PHE A 92 4.41 -11.92 2.20
C PHE A 92 5.92 -11.92 2.49
N LYS A 93 6.72 -12.35 1.51
CA LYS A 93 8.19 -12.25 1.57
C LYS A 93 8.69 -10.87 1.17
N SER A 94 7.92 -10.12 0.37
CA SER A 94 8.28 -8.78 -0.10
C SER A 94 7.11 -7.82 0.01
N ILE A 95 7.33 -6.69 0.68
CA ILE A 95 6.35 -5.61 0.86
C ILE A 95 6.94 -4.34 0.26
N ILE A 96 6.24 -3.75 -0.71
CA ILE A 96 6.55 -2.44 -1.25
C ILE A 96 5.63 -1.43 -0.59
N LEU A 97 6.21 -0.37 -0.02
CA LEU A 97 5.47 0.74 0.57
C LEU A 97 5.67 1.97 -0.31
N ASP A 98 4.63 2.37 -1.03
CA ASP A 98 4.65 3.52 -1.93
C ASP A 98 4.25 4.80 -1.18
N PHE A 99 5.22 5.71 -1.04
CA PHE A 99 5.07 7.00 -0.37
C PHE A 99 4.75 8.16 -1.33
N ASP A 100 4.31 7.86 -2.56
CA ASP A 100 3.89 8.90 -3.52
C ASP A 100 2.91 9.89 -2.86
N ARG A 101 3.16 11.19 -3.05
CA ARG A 101 2.36 12.30 -2.48
C ARG A 101 2.16 12.27 -0.95
N VAL A 102 2.94 11.49 -0.19
CA VAL A 102 2.95 11.55 1.28
C VAL A 102 3.82 12.72 1.70
N PRO A 103 3.28 13.76 2.38
CA PRO A 103 4.07 14.94 2.74
C PRO A 103 5.14 14.62 3.79
N THR A 104 4.80 13.83 4.80
CA THR A 104 5.72 13.42 5.88
C THR A 104 5.16 12.22 6.65
N VAL A 105 6.00 11.57 7.45
CA VAL A 105 5.60 10.47 8.35
C VAL A 105 6.10 10.73 9.76
N GLY A 106 5.33 10.32 10.77
CA GLY A 106 5.75 10.44 12.17
C GLY A 106 6.86 9.45 12.52
N GLN A 107 7.72 9.79 13.48
CA GLN A 107 8.77 8.89 13.96
C GLN A 107 8.19 7.54 14.41
N ALA A 108 7.09 7.54 15.16
CA ALA A 108 6.44 6.33 15.63
C ALA A 108 5.84 5.47 14.50
N PHE A 109 5.54 6.06 13.33
CA PHE A 109 5.12 5.32 12.15
C PHE A 109 6.32 4.59 11.52
N ALA A 110 7.42 5.31 11.30
CA ALA A 110 8.64 4.73 10.75
C ALA A 110 9.21 3.64 11.68
N ASP A 111 9.21 3.89 12.99
CA ASP A 111 9.64 2.95 14.03
C ASP A 111 8.86 1.62 13.99
N GLU A 112 7.54 1.71 13.87
CA GLU A 112 6.68 0.51 13.85
C GLU A 112 6.96 -0.37 12.62
N ILE A 113 7.18 0.23 11.45
CA ILE A 113 7.37 -0.50 10.19
C ILE A 113 8.81 -1.00 10.04
N PHE A 114 9.77 -0.09 10.12
CA PHE A 114 11.15 -0.35 9.70
C PHE A 114 12.03 -0.91 10.82
N ARG A 115 11.57 -0.86 12.08
CA ARG A 115 12.27 -1.47 13.22
C ARG A 115 11.45 -2.56 13.88
N VAL A 116 10.26 -2.24 14.40
CA VAL A 116 9.46 -3.22 15.19
C VAL A 116 9.01 -4.38 14.31
N PHE A 117 8.31 -4.10 13.21
CA PHE A 117 7.81 -5.14 12.31
C PHE A 117 8.95 -5.87 11.60
N LYS A 118 9.97 -5.14 11.12
CA LYS A 118 11.16 -5.76 10.51
C LYS A 118 11.91 -6.69 11.47
N ASN A 119 12.05 -6.34 12.74
CA ASN A 119 12.71 -7.20 13.73
C ASN A 119 11.84 -8.41 14.12
N ALA A 120 10.52 -8.26 14.12
CA ALA A 120 9.59 -9.37 14.33
C ALA A 120 9.53 -10.33 13.13
N HIS A 121 9.74 -9.82 11.92
CA HIS A 121 9.70 -10.57 10.67
C HIS A 121 10.96 -10.32 9.83
N PRO A 122 12.13 -10.84 10.27
CA PRO A 122 13.41 -10.55 9.63
C PRO A 122 13.49 -11.05 8.18
N ASP A 123 12.74 -12.09 7.84
CA ASP A 123 12.71 -12.67 6.49
C ASP A 123 11.93 -11.83 5.47
N ILE A 124 11.13 -10.86 5.91
CA ILE A 124 10.31 -10.03 5.03
C ILE A 124 11.13 -8.83 4.54
N SER A 125 11.27 -8.68 3.23
CA SER A 125 11.88 -7.51 2.61
C SER A 125 10.88 -6.36 2.53
N ILE A 126 11.17 -5.23 3.19
CA ILE A 126 10.34 -4.02 3.14
C ILE A 126 11.05 -2.98 2.30
N GLN A 127 10.42 -2.55 1.22
CA GLN A 127 10.99 -1.60 0.25
C GLN A 127 10.16 -0.33 0.19
N PRO A 128 10.65 0.79 0.74
CA PRO A 128 10.00 2.08 0.57
C PRO A 128 10.33 2.67 -0.81
N ILE A 129 9.32 3.10 -1.56
CA ILE A 129 9.47 3.75 -2.87
C ILE A 129 8.79 5.13 -2.90
N ASN A 130 9.13 5.95 -3.89
CA ASN A 130 8.56 7.29 -4.13
C ASN A 130 8.59 8.21 -2.89
N MET A 131 9.61 8.09 -2.06
CA MET A 131 9.79 8.93 -0.88
C MET A 131 10.23 10.34 -1.28
N ASN A 132 9.67 11.35 -0.60
CA ASN A 132 10.27 12.69 -0.58
C ASN A 132 11.38 12.78 0.49
N GLU A 133 12.09 13.91 0.54
CA GLU A 133 13.19 14.13 1.50
C GLU A 133 12.77 14.00 2.97
N SER A 134 11.57 14.48 3.34
CA SER A 134 11.08 14.39 4.72
C SER A 134 10.81 12.95 5.14
N VAL A 135 10.16 12.18 4.26
CA VAL A 135 9.85 10.76 4.49
C VAL A 135 11.14 9.94 4.56
N LYS A 136 12.05 10.15 3.60
CA LYS A 136 13.34 9.48 3.55
C LYS A 136 14.16 9.72 4.81
N PHE A 137 14.27 10.98 5.24
CA PHE A 137 14.96 11.34 6.47
C PHE A 137 14.41 10.60 7.70
N MET A 138 13.08 10.52 7.83
CA MET A 138 12.43 9.84 8.96
C MET A 138 12.69 8.33 8.96
N ILE A 139 12.64 7.69 7.80
CA ILE A 139 12.87 6.25 7.66
C ILE A 139 14.34 5.91 7.93
N GLU A 140 15.28 6.64 7.33
CA GLU A 140 16.72 6.40 7.51
C GLU A 140 17.17 6.63 8.96
N ARG A 141 16.55 7.59 9.66
CA ARG A 141 16.84 7.85 11.07
C ARG A 141 16.53 6.65 11.96
N VAL A 142 15.44 5.94 11.67
CA VAL A 142 15.02 4.74 12.43
C VAL A 142 15.84 3.52 12.03
N ALA A 143 16.14 3.35 10.74
CA ALA A 143 16.85 2.17 10.23
C ALA A 143 18.34 2.09 10.65
N LYS A 144 18.92 3.19 11.13
CA LYS A 144 20.31 3.27 11.62
C LYS A 144 20.48 2.99 13.12
N GLN A 145 19.39 2.79 13.87
CA GLN A 145 19.39 2.49 15.31
C GLN A 145 19.09 1.02 15.56
#